data_AF-A0AAU2ZIS9-F1
#
_entry.id   AF-A0AAU2ZIS9-F1
#
_cell.length_a   1.000
_cell.length_b   1.000
_cell.length_c   1.000
_cell.angle_alpha   90.00
_cell.angle_beta   90.00
_cell.angle_gamma   90.00
#
_symmetry.space_group_name_H-M   'P 1'
#
loop_
_entity.id
_entity.type
_entity.pdbx_description
1 polymer ?
#
loop_
_entity_poly.entity_id
_entity_poly.type
_entity_poly.pdbx_seq_one_letter_code
_entity_poly.pdbx_strand_id
1 'polypeptide(L)'
;MDLFSLPRLGLVVPPENPTAEPEFNHLAGAGMNVFTARFPVTPGTELREMLETYNRVLPDTLGDFGELRLDAAVVACSASHYLLNPDGDRALCEELSERAGYRVASSTQAILALCEALGVARLTLVSPYQPWLTDTSRAFWERAGLKVDDVVLVPAARNQDGSEHYDPYRVTTREILRRIRERRVADGTALLFTGTGMGTLATLTELAREDPGRPMFSSNLASVWWARRALGDDTAAAHPLLRGLDDRMA
;
A
#
# COMPACT_ATOMS: atom_id res chain seq x y z
N MET A 1 -21.22 -1.47 19.46
CA MET A 1 -21.22 -1.51 17.99
C MET A 1 -21.55 -2.94 17.59
N ASP A 2 -22.47 -3.12 16.64
CA ASP A 2 -22.85 -4.45 16.17
C ASP A 2 -21.86 -4.90 15.08
N LEU A 3 -21.20 -6.04 15.30
CA LEU A 3 -20.20 -6.59 14.39
C LEU A 3 -20.78 -6.84 13.00
N PHE A 4 -22.05 -7.25 12.92
CA PHE A 4 -22.67 -7.67 11.66
C PHE A 4 -23.18 -6.50 10.81
N SER A 5 -23.30 -5.30 11.38
CA SER A 5 -23.73 -4.10 10.67
C SER A 5 -22.58 -3.35 9.98
N LEU A 6 -21.34 -3.68 10.30
CA LEU A 6 -20.17 -3.01 9.70
C LEU A 6 -19.85 -3.59 8.32
N PRO A 7 -19.40 -2.74 7.38
CA PRO A 7 -18.82 -3.20 6.12
C PRO A 7 -17.70 -4.22 6.32
N ARG A 8 -17.57 -5.15 5.38
CA ARG A 8 -16.59 -6.25 5.41
C ARG A 8 -15.58 -6.08 4.28
N LEU A 9 -14.36 -5.77 4.65
CA LEU A 9 -13.23 -5.65 3.74
C LEU A 9 -12.43 -6.95 3.71
N GLY A 10 -12.30 -7.56 2.53
CA GLY A 10 -11.32 -8.60 2.28
C GLY A 10 -9.92 -8.00 2.12
N LEU A 11 -8.92 -8.63 2.69
CA LEU A 11 -7.52 -8.23 2.58
C LEU A 11 -6.69 -9.42 2.12
N VAL A 12 -6.01 -9.31 0.98
CA VAL A 12 -5.07 -10.33 0.51
C VAL A 12 -3.65 -9.87 0.77
N VAL A 13 -2.86 -10.66 1.51
CA VAL A 13 -1.48 -10.29 1.91
C VAL A 13 -0.47 -11.40 1.54
N PRO A 14 0.82 -11.06 1.33
CA PRO A 14 1.88 -12.06 1.31
C PRO A 14 1.91 -12.87 2.61
N PRO A 15 2.25 -14.17 2.56
CA PRO A 15 2.18 -15.08 3.70
C PRO A 15 3.09 -14.68 4.87
N GLU A 16 4.16 -13.95 4.59
CA GLU A 16 5.13 -13.51 5.61
C GLU A 16 4.93 -12.05 6.03
N ASN A 17 4.00 -11.31 5.40
CA ASN A 17 3.80 -9.89 5.71
C ASN A 17 3.25 -9.75 7.14
N PRO A 18 3.99 -9.08 8.06
CA PRO A 18 3.56 -8.89 9.44
C PRO A 18 2.88 -7.53 9.68
N THR A 19 2.81 -6.66 8.66
CA THR A 19 2.54 -5.23 8.80
C THR A 19 1.18 -4.84 8.24
N ALA A 20 0.78 -5.41 7.10
CA ALA A 20 -0.47 -5.04 6.44
C ALA A 20 -1.67 -5.22 7.38
N GLU A 21 -1.85 -6.39 7.99
CA GLU A 21 -3.02 -6.62 8.86
C GLU A 21 -3.04 -5.69 10.08
N PRO A 22 -1.95 -5.50 10.86
CA PRO A 22 -1.98 -4.55 11.97
C PRO A 22 -2.26 -3.11 11.54
N GLU A 23 -1.64 -2.63 10.45
CA GLU A 23 -1.88 -1.25 9.98
C GLU A 23 -3.30 -1.07 9.45
N PHE A 24 -3.83 -2.02 8.68
CA PHE A 24 -5.21 -1.97 8.19
C PHE A 24 -6.20 -1.95 9.35
N ASN A 25 -6.04 -2.82 10.35
CA ASN A 25 -6.92 -2.84 11.52
C ASN A 25 -6.82 -1.54 12.33
N HIS A 26 -5.61 -0.98 12.48
CA HIS A 26 -5.43 0.29 13.19
C HIS A 26 -6.08 1.48 12.46
N LEU A 27 -5.97 1.51 11.13
CA LEU A 27 -6.55 2.56 10.29
C LEU A 27 -8.07 2.42 10.13
N ALA A 28 -8.57 1.20 9.96
CA ALA A 28 -9.99 0.88 9.88
C ALA A 28 -10.73 1.21 11.18
N GLY A 29 -10.08 0.95 12.33
CA GLY A 29 -10.65 1.18 13.64
C GLY A 29 -12.01 0.48 13.78
N ALA A 30 -13.05 1.27 14.05
CA ALA A 30 -14.41 0.78 14.20
C ALA A 30 -15.30 1.04 12.97
N GLY A 31 -14.72 1.46 11.84
CA GLY A 31 -15.46 1.79 10.61
C GLY A 31 -15.77 0.58 9.73
N MET A 32 -14.96 -0.48 9.79
CA MET A 32 -15.14 -1.71 9.00
C MET A 32 -14.47 -2.91 9.66
N ASN A 33 -14.93 -4.11 9.31
CA ASN A 33 -14.27 -5.37 9.66
C ASN A 33 -13.29 -5.77 8.56
N VAL A 34 -12.06 -6.13 8.93
CA VAL A 34 -11.04 -6.61 8.00
C VAL A 34 -10.89 -8.13 8.13
N PHE A 35 -11.07 -8.85 7.02
CA PHE A 35 -10.89 -10.31 6.94
C PHE A 35 -9.73 -10.61 5.99
N THR A 36 -8.79 -11.43 6.42
CA THR A 36 -7.55 -11.66 5.65
C THR A 36 -7.50 -13.03 5.01
N ALA A 37 -7.09 -13.08 3.73
CA ALA A 37 -6.57 -14.26 3.06
C ALA A 37 -5.07 -14.05 2.78
N ARG A 38 -4.30 -15.13 2.77
CA ARG A 38 -2.84 -15.08 2.53
C ARG A 38 -2.51 -15.78 1.23
N PHE A 39 -1.64 -15.19 0.43
CA PHE A 39 -1.04 -15.89 -0.70
C PHE A 39 -0.31 -17.16 -0.26
N PRO A 40 -0.15 -18.17 -1.14
CA PRO A 40 0.58 -19.38 -0.80
C PRO A 40 2.05 -19.10 -0.50
N VAL A 41 2.64 -19.93 0.36
CA VAL A 41 4.09 -19.97 0.58
C VAL A 41 4.76 -20.56 -0.66
N THR A 42 5.87 -19.97 -1.11
CA THR A 42 6.64 -20.41 -2.28
C THR A 42 8.10 -20.68 -1.88
N PRO A 43 8.41 -21.78 -1.17
CA PRO A 43 9.75 -22.04 -0.66
C PRO A 43 10.76 -22.21 -1.80
N GLY A 44 11.89 -21.49 -1.71
CA GLY A 44 12.97 -21.59 -2.70
C GLY A 44 12.69 -20.90 -4.04
N THR A 45 11.58 -20.18 -4.16
CA THR A 45 11.26 -19.37 -5.34
C THR A 45 11.90 -17.99 -5.22
N GLU A 46 12.53 -17.53 -6.31
CA GLU A 46 13.07 -16.18 -6.39
C GLU A 46 11.97 -15.12 -6.31
N LEU A 47 12.29 -13.93 -5.77
CA LEU A 47 11.28 -12.90 -5.50
C LEU A 47 10.43 -12.56 -6.73
N ARG A 48 11.02 -12.45 -7.92
CA ARG A 48 10.27 -12.10 -9.14
C ARG A 48 9.25 -13.18 -9.52
N GLU A 49 9.66 -14.45 -9.49
CA GLU A 49 8.77 -15.58 -9.81
C GLU A 49 7.67 -15.76 -8.75
N MET A 50 7.98 -15.49 -7.49
CA MET A 50 6.99 -15.44 -6.40
C MET A 50 5.92 -14.37 -6.68
N LEU A 51 6.34 -13.14 -7.04
CA LEU A 51 5.42 -12.05 -7.35
C LEU A 51 4.55 -12.34 -8.59
N GLU A 52 5.11 -12.95 -9.64
CA GLU A 52 4.35 -13.42 -10.81
C GLU A 52 3.34 -14.50 -10.42
N THR A 53 3.72 -15.41 -9.51
CA THR A 53 2.83 -16.44 -8.97
C THR A 53 1.67 -15.82 -8.20
N TYR A 54 1.90 -14.77 -7.39
CA TYR A 54 0.82 -14.08 -6.67
C TYR A 54 -0.24 -13.52 -7.60
N ASN A 55 0.14 -12.86 -8.70
CA ASN A 55 -0.85 -12.37 -9.67
C ASN A 55 -1.64 -13.52 -10.32
N ARG A 56 -0.99 -14.65 -10.62
CA ARG A 56 -1.63 -15.82 -11.23
C ARG A 56 -2.66 -16.49 -10.31
N VAL A 57 -2.37 -16.59 -9.01
CA VAL A 57 -3.24 -17.27 -8.04
C VAL A 57 -4.23 -16.34 -7.34
N LEU A 58 -4.12 -15.03 -7.54
CA LEU A 58 -4.97 -14.03 -6.89
C LEU A 58 -6.48 -14.29 -7.03
N PRO A 59 -7.03 -14.71 -8.19
CA PRO A 59 -8.45 -15.04 -8.28
C PRO A 59 -8.87 -16.17 -7.33
N ASP A 60 -8.01 -17.17 -7.14
CA ASP A 60 -8.28 -18.31 -6.25
C ASP A 60 -8.09 -17.90 -4.78
N THR A 61 -7.06 -17.10 -4.46
CA THR A 61 -6.86 -16.56 -3.11
C THR A 61 -8.00 -15.64 -2.67
N LEU A 62 -8.63 -14.90 -3.59
CA LEU A 62 -9.87 -14.18 -3.29
C LEU A 62 -11.05 -15.14 -3.10
N GLY A 63 -11.06 -16.27 -3.81
CA GLY A 63 -12.05 -17.35 -3.63
C GLY A 63 -11.99 -18.02 -2.25
N ASP A 64 -10.83 -18.00 -1.57
CA ASP A 64 -10.64 -18.62 -0.25
C ASP A 64 -11.50 -17.98 0.86
N PHE A 65 -12.08 -16.79 0.63
CA PHE A 65 -13.09 -16.22 1.53
C PHE A 65 -14.41 -17.01 1.53
N GLY A 66 -14.63 -17.91 0.56
CA GLY A 66 -15.79 -18.79 0.49
C GLY A 66 -17.11 -18.03 0.39
N GLU A 67 -18.09 -18.41 1.22
CA GLU A 67 -19.43 -17.78 1.24
C GLU A 67 -19.48 -16.47 2.03
N LEU A 68 -18.35 -16.01 2.59
CA LEU A 68 -18.30 -14.74 3.29
C LEU A 68 -18.58 -13.60 2.30
N ARG A 69 -19.75 -12.97 2.44
CA ARG A 69 -20.09 -11.77 1.66
C ARG A 69 -19.21 -10.62 2.09
N LEU A 70 -18.25 -10.28 1.24
CA LEU A 70 -17.43 -9.08 1.33
C LEU A 70 -18.10 -7.94 0.56
N ASP A 71 -17.90 -6.71 1.04
CA ASP A 71 -18.40 -5.50 0.39
C ASP A 71 -17.34 -4.89 -0.55
N ALA A 72 -16.06 -5.13 -0.25
CA ALA A 72 -14.92 -4.82 -1.09
C ALA A 72 -13.72 -5.71 -0.72
N ALA A 73 -12.69 -5.76 -1.56
CA ALA A 73 -11.40 -6.36 -1.22
C ALA A 73 -10.21 -5.53 -1.68
N VAL A 74 -9.12 -5.60 -0.93
CA VAL A 74 -7.82 -5.01 -1.29
C VAL A 74 -6.75 -6.09 -1.38
N VAL A 75 -5.94 -6.02 -2.45
CA VAL A 75 -4.71 -6.79 -2.59
C VAL A 75 -3.53 -5.97 -2.07
N ALA A 76 -3.12 -6.24 -0.84
CA ALA A 76 -2.05 -5.56 -0.15
C ALA A 76 -0.67 -6.15 -0.50
N CYS A 77 -0.32 -6.11 -1.80
CA CYS A 77 0.99 -6.45 -2.32
C CYS A 77 1.32 -5.58 -3.55
N SER A 78 1.78 -4.34 -3.35
CA SER A 78 2.11 -3.45 -4.49
C SER A 78 3.17 -4.03 -5.43
N ALA A 79 4.11 -4.82 -4.90
CA ALA A 79 5.24 -5.36 -5.66
C ALA A 79 4.83 -6.27 -6.83
N SER A 80 3.81 -7.12 -6.64
CA SER A 80 3.36 -8.01 -7.73
C SER A 80 2.64 -7.22 -8.82
N HIS A 81 1.89 -6.19 -8.44
CA HIS A 81 1.14 -5.37 -9.38
C HIS A 81 2.03 -4.41 -10.19
N TYR A 82 3.21 -4.03 -9.70
CA TYR A 82 4.18 -3.30 -10.53
C TYR A 82 4.57 -4.08 -11.80
N LEU A 83 4.60 -5.42 -11.75
CA LEU A 83 4.95 -6.27 -12.88
C LEU A 83 3.89 -6.24 -14.00
N LEU A 84 2.66 -5.81 -13.71
CA LEU A 84 1.56 -5.77 -14.68
C LEU A 84 1.51 -4.46 -15.48
N ASN A 85 2.27 -3.44 -15.08
CA ASN A 85 2.07 -2.03 -15.47
C ASN A 85 0.69 -1.49 -15.03
N PRO A 86 0.47 -0.16 -15.06
CA PRO A 86 -0.78 0.44 -14.56
C PRO A 86 -2.05 -0.07 -15.24
N ASP A 87 -2.03 -0.25 -16.56
CA ASP A 87 -3.19 -0.72 -17.33
C ASP A 87 -3.49 -2.20 -17.05
N GLY A 88 -2.45 -3.04 -16.92
CA GLY A 88 -2.62 -4.44 -16.59
C GLY A 88 -3.11 -4.65 -15.16
N ASP A 89 -2.62 -3.85 -14.22
CA ASP A 89 -3.11 -3.83 -12.84
C ASP A 89 -4.59 -3.42 -12.76
N ARG A 90 -4.98 -2.37 -13.50
CA ARG A 90 -6.38 -1.95 -13.62
C ARG A 90 -7.26 -3.05 -14.20
N ALA A 91 -6.87 -3.62 -15.34
CA ALA A 91 -7.62 -4.68 -16.01
C ALA A 91 -7.81 -5.92 -15.12
N LEU A 92 -6.77 -6.33 -14.38
CA LEU A 92 -6.87 -7.42 -13.42
C LEU A 92 -7.86 -7.10 -12.28
N CYS A 93 -7.82 -5.89 -11.72
CA CYS A 93 -8.75 -5.48 -10.67
C CYS A 93 -10.21 -5.43 -11.18
N GLU A 94 -10.43 -5.00 -12.41
CA GLU A 94 -11.75 -4.97 -13.06
C GLU A 94 -12.28 -6.40 -13.27
N GLU A 95 -11.48 -7.30 -13.85
CA GLU A 95 -11.82 -8.72 -14.03
C GLU A 95 -12.19 -9.39 -12.69
N LEU A 96 -11.36 -9.16 -11.66
CA LEU A 96 -11.61 -9.71 -10.32
C LEU A 96 -12.89 -9.15 -9.71
N SER A 97 -13.18 -7.86 -9.90
CA SER A 97 -14.40 -7.23 -9.41
C SER A 97 -15.64 -7.82 -10.07
N GLU A 98 -15.61 -8.02 -11.39
CA GLU A 98 -16.69 -8.66 -12.15
C GLU A 98 -16.94 -10.10 -11.66
N ARG A 99 -15.87 -10.89 -11.49
CA ARG A 99 -15.97 -12.28 -11.03
C ARG A 99 -16.47 -12.38 -9.59
N ALA A 100 -16.04 -11.48 -8.71
CA ALA A 100 -16.38 -11.53 -7.29
C ALA A 100 -17.74 -10.91 -6.95
N GLY A 101 -18.25 -10.00 -7.80
CA GLY A 101 -19.51 -9.28 -7.56
C GLY A 101 -19.39 -8.14 -6.54
N TYR A 102 -18.17 -7.78 -6.15
CA TYR A 102 -17.84 -6.65 -5.28
C TYR A 102 -16.56 -5.97 -5.77
N ARG A 103 -16.28 -4.75 -5.28
CA ARG A 103 -15.12 -3.98 -5.74
C ARG A 103 -13.81 -4.59 -5.25
N VAL A 104 -12.88 -4.84 -6.15
CA VAL A 104 -11.51 -5.29 -5.85
C VAL A 104 -10.53 -4.22 -6.33
N ALA A 105 -9.57 -3.85 -5.47
CA ALA A 105 -8.45 -3.00 -5.87
C ALA A 105 -7.13 -3.53 -5.34
N SER A 106 -6.07 -3.33 -6.11
CA SER A 106 -4.71 -3.44 -5.61
C SER A 106 -4.32 -2.20 -4.82
N SER A 107 -3.30 -2.31 -3.96
CA SER A 107 -2.74 -1.12 -3.33
C SER A 107 -2.22 -0.09 -4.33
N THR A 108 -1.81 -0.51 -5.54
CA THR A 108 -1.37 0.42 -6.60
C THR A 108 -2.53 1.21 -7.18
N GLN A 109 -3.67 0.57 -7.50
CA GLN A 109 -4.88 1.29 -7.91
C GLN A 109 -5.41 2.21 -6.81
N ALA A 110 -5.35 1.78 -5.54
CA ALA A 110 -5.75 2.62 -4.41
C ALA A 110 -4.86 3.88 -4.27
N ILE A 111 -3.54 3.74 -4.49
CA ILE A 111 -2.62 4.88 -4.54
C ILE A 111 -2.95 5.81 -5.70
N LEU A 112 -3.21 5.29 -6.90
CA LEU A 112 -3.56 6.13 -8.06
C LEU A 112 -4.84 6.92 -7.81
N ALA A 113 -5.87 6.28 -7.25
CA ALA A 113 -7.12 6.95 -6.88
C ALA A 113 -6.89 8.04 -5.83
N LEU A 114 -6.01 7.80 -4.85
CA LEU A 114 -5.66 8.82 -3.85
C LEU A 114 -4.86 9.98 -4.48
N CYS A 115 -3.90 9.69 -5.35
CA CYS A 115 -3.14 10.73 -6.06
C CYS A 115 -4.06 11.62 -6.88
N GLU A 116 -5.01 11.03 -7.62
CA GLU A 116 -6.02 11.77 -8.38
C GLU A 116 -6.86 12.67 -7.47
N ALA A 117 -7.37 12.13 -6.35
CA ALA A 117 -8.19 12.90 -5.42
C ALA A 117 -7.43 14.04 -4.74
N LEU A 118 -6.14 13.88 -4.47
CA LEU A 118 -5.27 14.91 -3.88
C LEU A 118 -4.67 15.88 -4.93
N GLY A 119 -4.89 15.65 -6.23
CA GLY A 119 -4.22 16.42 -7.29
C GLY A 119 -2.69 16.23 -7.31
N VAL A 120 -2.19 15.10 -6.80
CA VAL A 120 -0.76 14.77 -6.78
C VAL A 120 -0.33 14.28 -8.15
N ALA A 121 0.48 15.09 -8.84
CA ALA A 121 1.10 14.72 -10.12
C ALA A 121 2.61 14.38 -9.98
N ARG A 122 3.20 14.62 -8.81
CA ARG A 122 4.64 14.48 -8.57
C ARG A 122 4.91 13.93 -7.19
N LEU A 123 5.82 12.98 -7.09
CA LEU A 123 6.13 12.33 -5.82
C LEU A 123 7.60 11.91 -5.71
N THR A 124 8.04 11.72 -4.48
CA THR A 124 9.27 11.03 -4.11
C THR A 124 8.91 9.69 -3.52
N LEU A 125 9.56 8.63 -4.00
CA LEU A 125 9.37 7.28 -3.47
C LEU A 125 10.23 7.09 -2.22
N VAL A 126 9.64 6.56 -1.16
CA VAL A 126 10.36 6.04 0.01
C VAL A 126 10.27 4.52 -0.08
N SER A 127 11.35 3.90 -0.55
CA SER A 127 11.36 2.51 -1.00
C SER A 127 12.19 1.60 -0.09
N PRO A 128 11.61 0.54 0.48
CA PRO A 128 12.35 -0.47 1.25
C PRO A 128 12.89 -1.61 0.37
N TYR A 129 12.82 -1.47 -0.96
CA TYR A 129 13.13 -2.56 -1.88
C TYR A 129 14.56 -2.53 -2.38
N GLN A 130 15.05 -3.70 -2.77
CA GLN A 130 16.24 -3.83 -3.61
C GLN A 130 16.13 -3.00 -4.90
N PRO A 131 17.26 -2.57 -5.50
CA PRO A 131 17.28 -1.60 -6.59
C PRO A 131 16.35 -1.93 -7.76
N TRP A 132 16.39 -3.17 -8.26
CA TRP A 132 15.57 -3.55 -9.42
C TRP A 132 14.06 -3.40 -9.18
N LEU A 133 13.59 -3.71 -7.95
CA LEU A 133 12.17 -3.61 -7.61
C LEU A 133 11.79 -2.14 -7.35
N THR A 134 12.73 -1.33 -6.84
CA THR A 134 12.56 0.12 -6.77
C THR A 134 12.46 0.74 -8.16
N ASP A 135 13.30 0.33 -9.11
CA ASP A 135 13.25 0.80 -10.50
C ASP A 135 11.95 0.37 -11.19
N THR A 136 11.48 -0.86 -10.92
CA THR A 136 10.21 -1.37 -11.43
C THR A 136 9.03 -0.57 -10.87
N SER A 137 9.03 -0.27 -9.56
CA SER A 137 8.05 0.61 -8.91
C SER A 137 8.04 2.01 -9.54
N ARG A 138 9.23 2.62 -9.71
CA ARG A 138 9.38 3.92 -10.37
C ARG A 138 8.76 3.92 -11.77
N ALA A 139 9.11 2.92 -12.59
CA ALA A 139 8.60 2.81 -13.94
C ALA A 139 7.06 2.66 -13.98
N PHE A 140 6.47 1.95 -13.02
CA PHE A 140 5.02 1.84 -12.90
C PHE A 140 4.37 3.22 -12.70
N TRP A 141 4.85 4.01 -11.73
CA TRP A 141 4.27 5.33 -11.45
C TRP A 141 4.48 6.32 -12.59
N GLU A 142 5.65 6.30 -13.24
CA GLU A 142 5.93 7.12 -14.43
C GLU A 142 5.01 6.76 -15.61
N ARG A 143 4.75 5.47 -15.83
CA ARG A 143 3.76 5.01 -16.83
C ARG A 143 2.33 5.38 -16.46
N ALA A 144 2.02 5.51 -15.18
CA ALA A 144 0.72 5.95 -14.69
C ALA A 144 0.50 7.47 -14.82
N GLY A 145 1.47 8.21 -15.36
CA GLY A 145 1.39 9.65 -15.56
C GLY A 145 1.87 10.50 -14.37
N LEU A 146 2.42 9.87 -13.32
CA LEU A 146 3.03 10.58 -12.20
C LEU A 146 4.50 10.85 -12.49
N LYS A 147 5.02 12.01 -12.08
CA LYS A 147 6.46 12.25 -12.11
C LYS A 147 7.12 11.78 -10.82
N VAL A 148 8.06 10.84 -10.92
CA VAL A 148 8.91 10.46 -9.79
C VAL A 148 10.13 11.38 -9.75
N ASP A 149 10.09 12.34 -8.82
CA ASP A 149 11.14 13.37 -8.68
C ASP A 149 12.40 12.84 -8.03
N ASP A 150 12.25 11.94 -7.05
CA ASP A 150 13.37 11.34 -6.35
C ASP A 150 13.01 9.98 -5.73
N VAL A 151 14.03 9.27 -5.25
CA VAL A 151 13.92 8.01 -4.53
C VAL A 151 14.79 8.02 -3.27
N VAL A 152 14.16 7.78 -2.13
CA VAL A 152 14.78 7.51 -0.83
C VAL A 152 14.77 6.00 -0.61
N LEU A 153 15.93 5.34 -0.75
CA LEU A 153 16.09 3.93 -0.42
C LEU A 153 16.19 3.73 1.10
N VAL A 154 15.46 2.78 1.66
CA VAL A 154 15.42 2.47 3.10
C VAL A 154 15.74 1.00 3.34
N PRO A 155 17.02 0.63 3.44
CA PRO A 155 17.39 -0.74 3.76
C PRO A 155 17.02 -1.10 5.21
N ALA A 156 16.82 -2.39 5.47
CA ALA A 156 16.57 -2.88 6.82
C ALA A 156 17.83 -2.93 7.67
N ALA A 157 18.97 -3.24 7.04
CA ALA A 157 20.26 -3.35 7.70
C ALA A 157 21.40 -3.12 6.69
N ARG A 158 22.63 -3.13 7.21
CA ARG A 158 23.85 -3.19 6.41
C ARG A 158 24.56 -4.52 6.68
N ASN A 159 24.93 -5.21 5.62
CA ASN A 159 25.69 -6.46 5.68
C ASN A 159 27.15 -6.21 6.10
N GLN A 160 27.85 -7.28 6.48
CA GLN A 160 29.25 -7.22 6.91
C GLN A 160 30.19 -6.75 5.79
N ASP A 161 29.87 -7.07 4.53
CA ASP A 161 30.62 -6.62 3.34
C ASP A 161 30.33 -5.16 2.97
N GLY A 162 29.49 -4.48 3.74
CA GLY A 162 29.12 -3.08 3.53
C GLY A 162 27.96 -2.87 2.57
N SER A 163 27.42 -3.94 1.96
CA SER A 163 26.21 -3.87 1.11
C SER A 163 24.95 -3.61 1.95
N GLU A 164 23.93 -3.04 1.31
CA GLU A 164 22.63 -2.81 1.94
C GLU A 164 21.77 -4.08 1.88
N HIS A 165 21.13 -4.44 3.01
CA HIS A 165 20.18 -5.53 3.09
C HIS A 165 18.75 -4.98 3.06
N TYR A 166 17.97 -5.41 2.07
CA TYR A 166 16.61 -4.96 1.85
C TYR A 166 15.62 -6.03 2.31
N ASP A 167 14.86 -5.69 3.34
CA ASP A 167 13.78 -6.51 3.87
C ASP A 167 12.69 -5.55 4.40
N PRO A 168 11.60 -5.33 3.64
CA PRO A 168 10.55 -4.40 4.05
C PRO A 168 10.00 -4.69 5.45
N TYR A 169 9.96 -5.96 5.87
CA TYR A 169 9.37 -6.38 7.14
C TYR A 169 10.24 -6.05 8.35
N ARG A 170 11.50 -5.65 8.13
CA ARG A 170 12.48 -5.36 9.19
C ARG A 170 12.90 -3.90 9.22
N VAL A 171 12.37 -3.07 8.33
CA VAL A 171 12.62 -1.63 8.35
C VAL A 171 12.01 -0.99 9.60
N THR A 172 12.78 -0.12 10.25
CA THR A 172 12.35 0.56 11.48
C THR A 172 11.95 2.01 11.21
N THR A 173 11.01 2.55 11.99
CA THR A 173 10.63 3.98 11.95
C THR A 173 11.83 4.92 12.03
N ARG A 174 12.79 4.61 12.92
CA ARG A 174 14.05 5.36 13.07
C ARG A 174 14.84 5.43 11.77
N GLU A 175 14.94 4.31 11.07
CA GLU A 175 15.70 4.23 9.83
C GLU A 175 15.02 5.01 8.70
N ILE A 176 13.69 4.91 8.59
CA ILE A 176 12.93 5.68 7.58
C ILE A 176 13.13 7.19 7.81
N LEU A 177 12.96 7.66 9.06
CA LEU A 177 13.13 9.08 9.40
C LEU A 177 14.56 9.56 9.13
N ARG A 178 15.57 8.75 9.49
CA ARG A 178 16.98 9.06 9.24
C ARG A 178 17.23 9.29 7.73
N ARG A 179 16.79 8.35 6.88
CA ARG A 179 17.02 8.42 5.43
C ARG A 179 16.32 9.60 4.77
N ILE A 180 15.08 9.89 5.17
CA ILE A 180 14.33 11.06 4.66
C ILE A 180 15.04 12.37 5.04
N ARG A 181 15.45 12.51 6.30
CA ARG A 181 16.13 13.72 6.80
C ARG A 181 17.51 13.91 6.16
N GLU A 182 18.25 12.83 5.92
CA GLU A 182 19.55 12.88 5.22
C GLU A 182 19.41 13.26 3.75
N ARG A 183 18.38 12.76 3.06
CA ARG A 183 18.19 13.03 1.63
C ARG A 183 17.81 14.48 1.33
N ARG A 184 17.15 15.17 2.28
CA ARG A 184 16.60 16.53 2.09
C ARG A 184 15.69 16.60 0.85
N VAL A 185 14.61 15.82 0.89
CA VAL A 185 13.62 15.77 -0.20
C VAL A 185 13.11 17.18 -0.50
N ALA A 186 13.04 17.54 -1.78
CA ALA A 186 12.63 18.86 -2.24
C ALA A 186 11.21 19.23 -1.78
N ASP A 187 10.97 20.52 -1.60
CA ASP A 187 9.63 21.04 -1.28
C ASP A 187 8.66 20.83 -2.46
N GLY A 188 7.36 20.71 -2.18
CA GLY A 188 6.32 20.63 -3.20
C GLY A 188 6.16 19.26 -3.89
N THR A 189 6.85 18.22 -3.43
CA THR A 189 6.63 16.83 -3.86
C THR A 189 5.90 16.03 -2.78
N ALA A 190 4.99 15.14 -3.17
CA ALA A 190 4.37 14.21 -2.24
C ALA A 190 5.35 13.10 -1.82
N LEU A 191 5.20 12.52 -0.63
CA LEU A 191 5.95 11.33 -0.22
C LEU A 191 5.07 10.09 -0.32
N LEU A 192 5.47 9.14 -1.16
CA LEU A 192 4.85 7.81 -1.24
C LEU A 192 5.76 6.79 -0.58
N PHE A 193 5.31 6.25 0.55
CA PHE A 193 5.97 5.15 1.25
C PHE A 193 5.50 3.82 0.64
N THR A 194 6.35 3.24 -0.21
CA THR A 194 5.93 2.13 -1.07
C THR A 194 5.95 0.80 -0.35
N GLY A 195 4.92 0.00 -0.61
CA GLY A 195 4.80 -1.36 -0.12
C GLY A 195 3.96 -1.48 1.13
N THR A 196 3.47 -2.68 1.34
CA THR A 196 2.54 -3.01 2.41
C THR A 196 3.22 -3.70 3.59
N GLY A 197 4.52 -3.99 3.46
CA GLY A 197 5.35 -4.69 4.44
C GLY A 197 6.21 -3.78 5.32
N MET A 198 6.45 -2.53 4.92
CA MET A 198 7.19 -1.57 5.72
C MET A 198 6.21 -0.85 6.66
N GLY A 199 6.47 -0.87 7.97
CA GLY A 199 5.67 -0.16 8.96
C GLY A 199 5.84 1.35 8.83
N THR A 200 4.77 2.07 8.49
CA THR A 200 4.79 3.48 8.07
C THR A 200 4.00 4.42 8.98
N LEU A 201 2.99 3.95 9.71
CA LEU A 201 2.07 4.86 10.41
C LEU A 201 2.75 5.78 11.43
N ALA A 202 3.72 5.26 12.19
CA ALA A 202 4.49 6.06 13.15
C ALA A 202 5.32 7.15 12.45
N THR A 203 6.01 6.78 11.36
CA THR A 203 6.78 7.73 10.55
C THR A 203 5.90 8.80 9.91
N LEU A 204 4.77 8.41 9.33
CA LEU A 204 3.80 9.34 8.75
C LEU A 204 3.27 10.33 9.80
N THR A 205 2.96 9.84 11.00
CA THR A 205 2.49 10.68 12.11
C THR A 205 3.55 11.69 12.56
N GLU A 206 4.82 11.28 12.63
CA GLU A 206 5.92 12.18 13.01
C GLU A 206 6.16 13.24 11.92
N LEU A 207 6.29 12.82 10.66
CA LEU A 207 6.57 13.74 9.55
C LEU A 207 5.40 14.69 9.27
N ALA A 208 4.15 14.25 9.43
CA ALA A 208 2.99 15.12 9.27
C ALA A 208 2.94 16.25 10.33
N ARG A 209 3.58 16.07 11.50
CA ARG A 209 3.72 17.14 12.50
C ARG A 209 4.83 18.12 12.13
N GLU A 210 5.92 17.62 11.54
CA GLU A 210 7.06 18.45 11.12
C GLU A 210 6.74 19.29 9.88
N ASP A 211 5.99 18.71 8.95
CA ASP A 211 5.63 19.34 7.68
C ASP A 211 4.17 19.03 7.32
N PRO A 212 3.23 19.71 8.00
CA PRO A 212 1.80 19.51 7.78
C PRO A 212 1.34 19.96 6.40
N GLY A 213 2.16 20.68 5.63
CA GLY A 213 1.81 21.13 4.28
C GLY A 213 1.96 20.04 3.22
N ARG A 214 2.92 19.11 3.40
CA ARG A 214 3.27 18.13 2.37
C ARG A 214 2.35 16.90 2.38
N PRO A 215 1.79 16.50 1.21
CA PRO A 215 1.05 15.23 1.09
C PRO A 215 1.99 14.04 1.35
N MET A 216 1.59 13.14 2.25
CA MET A 216 2.34 11.93 2.57
C MET A 216 1.38 10.76 2.77
N PHE A 217 1.67 9.63 2.14
CA PHE A 217 0.84 8.43 2.25
C PHE A 217 1.64 7.15 1.99
N SER A 218 1.18 6.04 2.55
CA SER A 218 1.72 4.71 2.29
C SER A 218 0.75 3.87 1.48
N SER A 219 1.22 2.74 0.92
CA SER A 219 0.35 1.77 0.27
C SER A 219 -0.82 1.34 1.16
N ASN A 220 -0.58 1.09 2.45
CA ASN A 220 -1.61 0.67 3.39
C ASN A 220 -2.60 1.82 3.70
N LEU A 221 -2.10 3.05 3.92
CA LEU A 221 -2.97 4.21 4.16
C LEU A 221 -3.87 4.51 2.97
N ALA A 222 -3.31 4.53 1.75
CA ALA A 222 -4.08 4.74 0.53
C ALA A 222 -5.12 3.64 0.29
N SER A 223 -4.78 2.40 0.62
CA SER A 223 -5.69 1.25 0.51
C SER A 223 -6.90 1.36 1.43
N VAL A 224 -6.68 1.72 2.70
CA VAL A 224 -7.79 1.91 3.65
C VAL A 224 -8.63 3.13 3.29
N TRP A 225 -8.00 4.21 2.82
CA TRP A 225 -8.70 5.37 2.28
C TRP A 225 -9.61 4.99 1.10
N TRP A 226 -9.09 4.20 0.15
CA TRP A 226 -9.87 3.69 -0.98
C TRP A 226 -11.03 2.82 -0.50
N ALA A 227 -10.78 1.90 0.44
CA ALA A 227 -11.79 1.00 0.97
C ALA A 227 -12.95 1.77 1.62
N ARG A 228 -12.67 2.79 2.45
CA ARG A 228 -13.72 3.65 3.05
C ARG A 228 -14.66 4.23 1.99
N ARG A 229 -14.10 4.79 0.91
CA ARG A 229 -14.88 5.38 -0.19
C ARG A 229 -15.63 4.33 -0.99
N ALA A 230 -15.00 3.18 -1.26
CA ALA A 230 -15.63 2.06 -1.96
C ALA A 230 -16.84 1.50 -1.18
N LEU A 231 -16.85 1.65 0.14
CA LEU A 231 -17.89 1.18 1.06
C LEU A 231 -18.91 2.26 1.42
N GLY A 232 -18.74 3.50 0.93
CA GLY A 232 -19.61 4.63 1.28
C GLY A 232 -19.48 5.06 2.75
N ASP A 233 -18.39 4.69 3.42
CA ASP A 233 -18.11 5.03 4.81
C ASP A 233 -17.47 6.42 4.91
N ASP A 234 -18.27 7.40 5.31
CA ASP A 234 -17.84 8.78 5.60
C ASP A 234 -17.83 9.06 7.13
N THR A 235 -17.53 8.04 7.95
CA THR A 235 -17.62 8.18 9.41
C THR A 235 -16.62 9.21 9.96
N ALA A 236 -17.13 10.05 10.87
CA ALA A 236 -16.38 11.09 11.59
C ALA A 236 -15.29 10.55 12.55
N ALA A 237 -15.22 9.23 12.77
CA ALA A 237 -14.27 8.58 13.68
C ALA A 237 -13.01 8.06 12.97
N ALA A 238 -12.65 8.63 11.81
CA ALA A 238 -11.50 8.21 11.04
C ALA A 238 -10.16 8.48 11.77
N HIS A 239 -9.20 7.57 11.57
CA HIS A 239 -7.83 7.70 12.06
C HIS A 239 -7.25 9.08 11.67
N PRO A 240 -6.45 9.76 12.54
CA PRO A 240 -5.94 11.10 12.24
C PRO A 240 -5.22 11.24 10.89
N LEU A 241 -4.46 10.23 10.47
CA LEU A 241 -3.83 10.22 9.14
C LEU A 241 -4.85 10.19 8.00
N LEU A 242 -5.97 9.46 8.14
CA LEU A 242 -7.03 9.44 7.14
C LEU A 242 -7.76 10.78 7.08
N ARG A 243 -8.08 11.37 8.24
CA ARG A 243 -8.67 12.72 8.31
C ARG A 243 -7.77 13.77 7.67
N GLY A 244 -6.46 13.70 7.92
CA GLY A 244 -5.49 14.59 7.28
C GLY A 244 -5.38 14.43 5.77
N LEU A 245 -5.82 13.30 5.20
CA LEU A 245 -6.00 13.18 3.75
C LEU A 245 -7.33 13.82 3.32
N ASP A 246 -8.43 13.49 3.99
CA ASP A 246 -9.78 14.01 3.71
C ASP A 246 -9.81 15.56 3.76
N ASP A 247 -9.19 16.17 4.77
CA ASP A 247 -9.09 17.63 4.94
C ASP A 247 -8.33 18.33 3.79
N ARG A 248 -7.48 17.61 3.04
CA ARG A 248 -6.74 18.17 1.89
C ARG A 248 -7.55 18.17 0.59
N MET A 249 -8.63 17.40 0.55
CA MET A 249 -9.51 17.29 -0.60
C MET A 249 -10.70 18.26 -0.53
N ALA A 250 -10.97 18.82 0.65
CA ALA A 250 -12.02 19.81 0.91
C ALA A 250 -11.59 21.22 0.49
#